data_AF-A0A7Y2MZ33-F1
#
_entry.id   AF-A0A7Y2MZ33-F1
#
_cell.length_a   1.000
_cell.length_b   1.000
_cell.length_c   1.000
_cell.angle_alpha   90.00
_cell.angle_beta   90.00
_cell.angle_gamma   90.00
#
_symmetry.space_group_name_H-M   'P 1'
#
loop_
_entity.id
_entity.type
_entity.pdbx_description
1 polymer ?
#
loop_
_entity_poly.entity_id
_entity_poly.type
_entity_poly.pdbx_seq_one_letter_code
_entity_poly.pdbx_strand_id
1 'polypeptide(L)'
;MTARPATPGGYKIPPYSVNDEKVLVGSMLERPEITDAVAAIVTDPDAFFRPEHGRLYRAILAARANGHAPDSATMLAALEAGGHLTTLGGLDGIRGMRDAAVDDDAALASARVIREKSLMRALIDVITEMLNDVYHAQDGFEAVLKRSKRQLTELGHASGVTKPRASRSKK
;
A
#
# COMPACT_ATOMS: atom_id res chain seq x y z
N MET A 1 -35.85 20.30 -16.50
CA MET A 1 -35.28 19.80 -15.23
C MET A 1 -34.37 18.63 -15.55
N THR A 2 -33.11 18.89 -15.92
CA THR A 2 -32.14 17.84 -16.24
C THR A 2 -31.55 17.31 -14.95
N ALA A 3 -31.82 16.03 -14.66
CA ALA A 3 -31.24 15.35 -13.51
C ALA A 3 -29.71 15.41 -13.62
N ARG A 4 -29.06 15.92 -12.58
CA ARG A 4 -27.60 15.88 -12.42
C ARG A 4 -27.18 14.39 -12.42
N PRO A 5 -26.20 13.94 -13.22
CA PRO A 5 -25.73 12.57 -13.09
C PRO A 5 -25.21 12.38 -11.66
N ALA A 6 -25.63 11.29 -11.03
CA ALA A 6 -25.14 10.89 -9.73
C ALA A 6 -23.61 10.82 -9.76
N THR A 7 -22.94 11.43 -8.77
CA THR A 7 -21.50 11.33 -8.59
C THR A 7 -21.09 9.85 -8.61
N PRO A 8 -20.21 9.38 -9.52
CA PRO A 8 -19.75 8.01 -9.46
C PRO A 8 -18.74 7.90 -8.31
N GLY A 9 -19.21 7.53 -7.12
CA GLY A 9 -18.31 7.36 -5.97
C GLY A 9 -18.91 7.02 -4.60
N GLY A 10 -20.23 7.04 -4.42
CA GLY A 10 -20.83 6.97 -3.07
C GLY A 10 -20.66 5.67 -2.26
N TYR A 11 -20.23 4.55 -2.84
CA TYR A 11 -20.18 3.24 -2.15
C TYR A 11 -19.12 2.26 -2.69
N LYS A 12 -18.00 2.75 -3.22
CA LYS A 12 -16.91 1.84 -3.68
C LYS A 12 -15.81 1.80 -2.64
N ILE A 13 -15.59 0.62 -2.06
CA ILE A 13 -14.47 0.38 -1.16
C ILE A 13 -13.19 0.40 -2.01
N PRO A 14 -12.18 1.23 -1.67
CA PRO A 14 -10.91 1.26 -2.40
C PRO A 14 -10.26 -0.12 -2.46
N PRO A 15 -9.50 -0.50 -3.50
CA PRO A 15 -8.88 -1.81 -3.61
C PRO A 15 -7.94 -2.16 -2.44
N TYR A 16 -8.12 -3.34 -1.86
CA TYR A 16 -7.38 -3.82 -0.69
C TYR A 16 -7.37 -5.34 -0.58
N SER A 17 -6.47 -5.89 0.24
CA SER A 17 -6.40 -7.32 0.53
C SER A 17 -5.97 -7.55 1.98
N VAL A 18 -6.94 -7.60 2.90
CA VAL A 18 -6.62 -7.86 4.31
C VAL A 18 -5.92 -9.22 4.48
N ASN A 19 -6.27 -10.21 3.67
CA ASN A 19 -5.64 -11.52 3.73
C ASN A 19 -4.15 -11.47 3.35
N ASP A 20 -3.81 -10.88 2.19
CA ASP A 20 -2.40 -10.75 1.78
C ASP A 20 -1.60 -9.92 2.79
N GLU A 21 -2.19 -8.86 3.35
CA GLU A 21 -1.52 -8.04 4.36
C GLU A 21 -1.20 -8.83 5.63
N LYS A 22 -2.15 -9.62 6.14
CA LYS A 22 -1.96 -10.49 7.31
C LYS A 22 -0.89 -11.55 7.05
N VAL A 23 -1.00 -12.24 5.91
CA VAL A 23 -0.07 -13.30 5.52
C VAL A 23 1.34 -12.73 5.36
N LEU A 24 1.49 -11.57 4.71
CA LEU A 24 2.79 -10.94 4.53
C LEU A 24 3.44 -10.56 5.86
N VAL A 25 2.71 -9.84 6.72
CA VAL A 25 3.22 -9.46 8.06
C VAL A 25 3.53 -10.70 8.89
N GLY A 26 2.66 -11.71 8.86
CA GLY A 26 2.88 -13.00 9.50
C GLY A 26 4.17 -13.68 9.07
N SER A 27 4.38 -13.82 7.76
CA SER A 27 5.60 -14.41 7.21
C SER A 27 6.85 -13.62 7.59
N MET A 28 6.79 -12.28 7.63
CA MET A 28 7.92 -11.45 8.06
C MET A 28 8.24 -11.57 9.55
N LEU A 29 7.21 -11.75 10.39
CA LEU A 29 7.39 -12.01 11.83
C LEU A 29 8.03 -13.37 12.09
N GLU A 30 7.65 -14.37 11.29
CA GLU A 30 8.13 -15.75 11.42
C GLU A 30 9.51 -15.97 10.81
N ARG A 31 9.78 -15.35 9.66
CA ARG A 31 11.05 -15.46 8.93
C ARG A 31 11.60 -14.07 8.59
N PRO A 32 12.29 -13.43 9.54
CA PRO A 32 12.78 -12.05 9.39
C PRO A 32 13.72 -11.86 8.19
N GLU A 33 14.31 -12.93 7.66
CA GLU A 33 15.22 -12.95 6.52
C GLU A 33 14.55 -12.47 5.22
N ILE A 34 13.23 -12.66 5.07
CA ILE A 34 12.50 -12.23 3.87
C ILE A 34 12.29 -10.71 3.82
N THR A 35 12.49 -10.02 4.95
CA THR A 35 12.17 -8.60 5.13
C THR A 35 12.82 -7.73 4.06
N ASP A 36 14.07 -8.01 3.69
CA ASP A 36 14.82 -7.23 2.71
C ASP A 36 14.23 -7.39 1.30
N ALA A 37 13.82 -8.60 0.94
CA ALA A 37 13.16 -8.88 -0.34
C ALA A 37 11.76 -8.26 -0.41
N VAL A 38 11.01 -8.29 0.70
CA VAL A 38 9.70 -7.63 0.79
C VAL A 38 9.84 -6.12 0.69
N ALA A 39 10.82 -5.51 1.36
CA ALA A 39 11.10 -4.07 1.33
C ALA A 39 11.45 -3.54 -0.08
N ALA A 40 12.04 -4.39 -0.93
CA ALA A 40 12.27 -4.06 -2.33
C ALA A 40 10.97 -3.98 -3.17
N ILE A 41 9.89 -4.62 -2.71
CA ILE A 41 8.58 -4.64 -3.40
C ILE A 41 7.66 -3.58 -2.81
N VAL A 42 7.48 -3.60 -1.48
CA VAL A 42 6.64 -2.68 -0.73
C VAL A 42 7.55 -1.64 -0.09
N THR A 43 7.67 -0.48 -0.71
CA THR A 43 8.63 0.56 -0.27
C THR A 43 8.06 1.49 0.80
N ASP A 44 6.74 1.53 0.93
CA ASP A 44 6.03 2.44 1.82
C ASP A 44 5.07 1.66 2.73
N PRO A 45 5.17 1.81 4.07
CA PRO A 45 4.18 1.27 5.01
C PRO A 45 2.73 1.66 4.72
N ASP A 46 2.49 2.81 4.07
CA ASP A 46 1.15 3.27 3.71
C ASP A 46 0.56 2.49 2.50
N ALA A 47 1.33 1.55 1.95
CA ALA A 47 0.83 0.57 0.98
C ALA A 47 -0.17 -0.43 1.59
N PHE A 48 -0.17 -0.59 2.91
CA PHE A 48 -1.15 -1.40 3.62
C PHE A 48 -2.46 -0.64 3.77
N PHE A 49 -3.59 -1.30 3.53
CA PHE A 49 -4.91 -0.69 3.74
C PHE A 49 -5.27 -0.59 5.22
N ARG A 50 -4.85 -1.57 6.04
CA ARG A 50 -5.04 -1.54 7.49
C ARG A 50 -3.86 -0.83 8.17
N PRO A 51 -4.09 0.30 8.87
CA PRO A 51 -3.03 1.05 9.53
C PRO A 51 -2.22 0.21 10.52
N GLU A 52 -2.86 -0.70 11.24
CA GLU A 52 -2.19 -1.62 12.17
C GLU A 52 -1.19 -2.54 11.47
N HIS A 53 -1.47 -2.98 10.23
CA HIS A 53 -0.57 -3.82 9.46
C HIS A 53 0.63 -3.02 8.93
N GLY A 54 0.37 -1.83 8.38
CA GLY A 54 1.44 -0.92 7.92
C GLY A 54 2.37 -0.53 9.07
N ARG A 55 1.83 -0.40 10.28
CA ARG A 55 2.65 -0.10 11.46
C ARG A 55 3.51 -1.26 11.93
N LEU A 56 2.97 -2.48 11.93
CA LEU A 56 3.77 -3.67 12.19
C LEU A 56 4.87 -3.83 11.15
N TYR A 57 4.53 -3.65 9.88
CA TYR A 57 5.50 -3.66 8.78
C TYR A 57 6.64 -2.66 9.04
N ARG A 58 6.32 -1.41 9.40
CA ARG A 58 7.32 -0.39 9.77
C ARG A 58 8.18 -0.81 10.97
N ALA A 59 7.57 -1.42 11.99
CA ALA A 59 8.28 -1.89 13.17
C ALA A 59 9.23 -3.06 12.84
N ILE A 60 8.81 -3.99 11.97
CA ILE A 60 9.64 -5.10 11.50
C ILE A 60 10.84 -4.58 10.71
N LEU A 61 10.64 -3.62 9.81
CA LEU A 61 11.73 -2.95 9.09
C LEU A 61 12.73 -2.31 10.05
N ALA A 62 12.25 -1.60 11.07
CA ALA A 62 13.10 -0.96 12.07
C ALA A 62 13.88 -1.98 12.91
N ALA A 63 13.25 -3.08 13.33
CA ALA A 63 13.93 -4.16 14.05
C ALA A 63 15.05 -4.77 13.19
N ARG A 64 14.75 -5.08 11.92
CA ARG A 64 15.71 -5.63 10.96
C ARG A 64 16.89 -4.69 10.72
N ALA A 65 16.63 -3.39 10.54
CA ALA A 65 17.68 -2.39 10.35
C ALA A 65 18.61 -2.26 11.56
N ASN A 66 18.09 -2.51 12.77
CA ASN A 66 18.88 -2.52 14.00
C ASN A 66 19.54 -3.88 14.30
N GLY A 67 19.44 -4.87 13.41
CA GLY A 67 20.00 -6.21 13.60
C GLY A 67 19.25 -7.09 14.60
N HIS A 68 18.00 -6.72 14.95
CA HIS A 68 17.17 -7.48 15.88
C HIS A 68 16.08 -8.27 15.14
N ALA A 69 15.71 -9.42 15.69
CA ALA A 69 14.52 -10.15 15.24
C ALA A 69 13.24 -9.41 15.72
N PRO A 70 12.15 -9.40 14.94
CA PRO A 70 10.89 -8.79 15.31
C PRO A 70 10.15 -9.65 16.34
N ASP A 71 10.48 -9.47 17.63
CA ASP A 71 9.81 -10.13 18.74
C ASP A 71 8.43 -9.51 19.04
N SER A 72 7.57 -10.29 19.69
CA SER A 72 6.20 -9.84 20.00
C SER A 72 6.14 -8.65 20.95
N ALA A 73 7.08 -8.48 21.88
CA ALA A 73 7.07 -7.35 22.81
C ALA A 73 7.36 -6.04 22.08
N THR A 74 8.34 -6.05 21.17
CA THR A 74 8.67 -4.92 20.29
C THR A 74 7.48 -4.56 19.39
N MET A 75 6.79 -5.56 18.83
CA MET A 75 5.60 -5.33 18.00
C MET A 75 4.42 -4.75 18.80
N LEU A 76 4.18 -5.26 20.02
CA LEU A 76 3.15 -4.73 20.91
C LEU A 76 3.41 -3.27 21.27
N ALA A 77 4.64 -2.94 21.67
CA ALA A 77 5.04 -1.58 21.99
C ALA A 77 4.86 -0.64 20.79
N ALA A 78 5.22 -1.11 19.58
CA ALA A 78 5.01 -0.35 18.36
C ALA A 78 3.51 -0.10 18.08
N LEU A 79 2.63 -1.07 18.33
CA LEU A 79 1.18 -0.88 18.15
C LEU A 79 0.57 0.03 19.22
N GLU A 80 1.02 -0.10 20.47
CA GLU A 80 0.55 0.68 21.61
C GLU A 80 0.84 2.17 21.43
N ALA A 81 2.06 2.51 20.99
CA ALA A 81 2.56 3.89 20.81
C ALA A 81 1.76 4.75 19.81
N GLY A 82 0.62 4.30 19.33
CA GLY A 82 -0.26 5.02 18.39
C GLY A 82 -1.59 4.30 18.23
N GLY A 83 -2.05 3.66 19.30
CA GLY A 83 -3.45 3.34 19.48
C GLY A 83 -4.01 2.23 18.59
N HIS A 84 -3.17 1.32 18.09
CA HIS A 84 -3.62 0.21 17.24
C HIS A 84 -3.61 -1.16 17.93
N LEU A 85 -3.10 -1.23 19.16
CA LEU A 85 -2.97 -2.47 19.92
C LEU A 85 -4.31 -3.19 20.11
N THR A 86 -5.34 -2.45 20.54
CA THR A 86 -6.69 -2.99 20.76
C THR A 86 -7.36 -3.39 19.45
N THR A 87 -7.19 -2.61 18.39
CA THR A 87 -7.75 -2.89 17.05
C THR A 87 -7.23 -4.20 16.48
N LEU A 88 -5.95 -4.53 16.72
CA LEU A 88 -5.35 -5.78 16.26
C LEU A 88 -5.77 -6.98 17.13
N GLY A 89 -6.17 -6.77 18.38
CA GLY A 89 -6.44 -7.83 19.35
C GLY A 89 -5.24 -8.18 20.24
N GLY A 90 -4.29 -7.24 20.41
CA GLY A 90 -3.15 -7.41 21.30
C GLY A 90 -2.21 -8.55 20.88
N LEU A 91 -1.74 -9.31 21.87
CA LEU A 91 -0.80 -10.42 21.65
C LEU A 91 -1.42 -11.55 20.81
N ASP A 92 -2.70 -11.83 21.00
CA ASP A 92 -3.40 -12.86 20.23
C ASP A 92 -3.55 -12.46 18.75
N GLY A 93 -3.69 -11.15 18.48
CA GLY A 93 -3.64 -10.61 17.12
C GLY A 93 -2.30 -10.88 16.42
N ILE A 94 -1.18 -10.66 17.10
CA ILE A 94 0.17 -10.95 16.58
C ILE A 94 0.37 -12.45 16.36
N ARG A 95 -0.10 -13.29 17.29
CA ARG A 95 -0.06 -14.75 17.15
C ARG A 95 -0.85 -15.21 15.93
N GLY A 96 -2.08 -14.74 15.77
CA GLY A 96 -2.90 -15.08 14.61
C GLY A 96 -2.31 -14.65 13.28
N MET A 97 -1.47 -13.60 13.24
CA MET A 97 -0.69 -13.27 12.05
C MET A 97 0.43 -14.27 11.78
N ARG A 98 1.21 -14.64 12.81
CA ARG A 98 2.26 -15.66 12.67
C ARG A 98 1.68 -16.99 12.19
N ASP A 99 0.53 -17.38 12.72
CA ASP A 99 -0.18 -18.61 12.31
C ASP A 99 -0.64 -18.58 10.85
N ALA A 100 -0.80 -17.39 10.26
CA ALA A 100 -1.13 -17.18 8.86
C ALA A 100 0.11 -17.09 7.94
N ALA A 101 1.32 -17.29 8.48
CA ALA A 101 2.54 -17.29 7.69
C ALA A 101 2.51 -18.39 6.61
N VAL A 102 2.93 -18.01 5.41
CA VAL A 102 3.11 -18.90 4.25
C VAL A 102 4.59 -19.00 3.91
N ASP A 103 4.99 -19.76 2.89
CA ASP A 103 6.37 -19.79 2.40
C ASP A 103 6.82 -18.47 1.74
N ASP A 104 8.10 -18.36 1.40
CA ASP A 104 8.71 -17.13 0.90
C ASP A 104 8.18 -16.72 -0.48
N ASP A 105 7.95 -17.68 -1.37
CA ASP A 105 7.44 -17.41 -2.72
C ASP A 105 6.01 -16.86 -2.65
N ALA A 106 5.17 -17.46 -1.81
CA ALA A 106 3.81 -17.00 -1.55
C ALA A 106 3.80 -15.62 -0.87
N ALA A 107 4.69 -15.37 0.10
CA ALA A 107 4.80 -14.06 0.75
C ALA A 107 5.19 -12.96 -0.24
N LEU A 108 6.16 -13.22 -1.12
CA LEU A 108 6.57 -12.27 -2.16
C LEU A 108 5.46 -12.04 -3.20
N ALA A 109 4.63 -13.03 -3.48
CA ALA A 109 3.44 -12.85 -4.32
C ALA A 109 2.43 -11.91 -3.64
N SER A 110 2.13 -12.13 -2.35
CA SER A 110 1.27 -11.24 -1.56
C SER A 110 1.80 -9.80 -1.47
N ALA A 111 3.11 -9.61 -1.35
CA ALA A 111 3.73 -8.29 -1.39
C ALA A 111 3.45 -7.54 -2.72
N ARG A 112 3.47 -8.25 -3.85
CA ARG A 112 3.13 -7.67 -5.17
C ARG A 112 1.65 -7.28 -5.25
N VAL A 113 0.77 -8.10 -4.69
CA VAL A 113 -0.68 -7.81 -4.62
C VAL A 113 -0.94 -6.55 -3.80
N ILE A 114 -0.30 -6.40 -2.64
CA ILE A 114 -0.44 -5.22 -1.79
C ILE A 114 0.06 -3.97 -2.53
N ARG A 115 1.23 -4.05 -3.16
CA ARG A 115 1.77 -2.95 -3.98
C ARG A 115 0.81 -2.55 -5.09
N GLU A 116 0.32 -3.51 -5.86
CA GLU A 116 -0.63 -3.24 -6.95
C GLU A 116 -1.89 -2.53 -6.44
N LYS A 117 -2.49 -3.03 -5.36
CA LYS A 117 -3.68 -2.43 -4.76
C LYS A 117 -3.39 -1.03 -4.21
N SER A 118 -2.22 -0.80 -3.63
CA SER A 118 -1.78 0.54 -3.21
C SER A 118 -1.70 1.51 -4.39
N LEU A 119 -1.13 1.08 -5.52
CA LEU A 119 -1.06 1.91 -6.72
C LEU A 119 -2.45 2.23 -7.28
N MET A 120 -3.38 1.28 -7.21
CA MET A 120 -4.77 1.53 -7.60
C MET A 120 -5.46 2.54 -6.68
N ARG A 121 -5.17 2.53 -5.37
CA ARG A 121 -5.67 3.57 -4.45
C ARG A 121 -5.10 4.95 -4.80
N ALA A 122 -3.78 5.05 -5.02
CA ALA A 122 -3.15 6.29 -5.43
C ALA A 122 -3.70 6.83 -6.77
N LEU A 123 -4.03 5.93 -7.72
CA LEU A 123 -4.69 6.32 -8.97
C LEU A 123 -6.11 6.86 -8.74
N ILE A 124 -6.88 6.24 -7.83
CA ILE A 124 -8.20 6.74 -7.45
C ILE A 124 -8.08 8.15 -6.88
N ASP A 125 -7.12 8.38 -5.98
CA ASP A 125 -6.91 9.70 -5.36
C ASP A 125 -6.60 10.77 -6.40
N VAL A 126 -5.68 10.47 -7.34
CA VAL A 126 -5.36 11.37 -8.47
C VAL A 126 -6.58 11.66 -9.33
N ILE A 127 -7.38 10.64 -9.67
CA ILE A 127 -8.59 10.83 -10.48
C ILE A 127 -9.63 11.66 -9.74
N THR A 128 -9.79 11.46 -8.43
CA THR A 128 -10.70 12.24 -7.60
C THR A 128 -10.26 13.70 -7.50
N GLU A 129 -8.97 13.96 -7.35
CA GLU A 129 -8.41 15.32 -7.37
C GLU A 129 -8.63 15.98 -8.74
N MET A 130 -8.34 15.28 -9.84
CA MET A 130 -8.60 15.77 -11.19
C MET A 130 -10.09 16.08 -11.42
N LEU A 131 -11.00 15.26 -10.90
CA LEU A 131 -12.43 15.50 -10.99
C LEU A 131 -12.83 16.78 -10.25
N ASN A 132 -12.29 16.99 -9.05
CA ASN A 132 -12.53 18.20 -8.26
C ASN A 132 -11.99 19.45 -8.98
N ASP A 133 -10.80 19.35 -9.57
CA ASP A 133 -10.21 20.41 -10.38
C ASP A 133 -11.13 20.82 -11.53
N VAL A 134 -11.72 19.86 -12.25
CA VAL A 134 -12.65 20.13 -13.35
C VAL A 134 -13.92 20.84 -12.88
N TYR A 135 -14.47 20.46 -11.72
CA TYR A 135 -15.69 21.09 -11.19
C TYR A 135 -15.47 22.49 -10.61
N HIS A 136 -14.27 22.78 -10.11
CA HIS A 136 -13.98 24.00 -9.35
C HIS A 136 -13.04 24.99 -10.06
N ALA A 137 -12.58 24.67 -11.28
CA ALA A 137 -11.67 25.52 -12.02
C ALA A 137 -12.21 26.94 -12.28
N GLN A 138 -11.39 27.94 -11.98
CA GLN A 138 -11.61 29.35 -12.31
C GLN A 138 -10.62 29.84 -13.39
N ASP A 139 -9.61 29.04 -13.70
CA ASP A 139 -8.44 29.39 -14.52
C ASP A 139 -8.47 28.82 -15.95
N GLY A 140 -9.62 28.28 -16.37
CA GLY A 140 -9.87 27.83 -17.76
C GLY A 140 -9.35 26.42 -18.09
N PHE A 141 -9.80 25.90 -19.24
CA PHE A 141 -9.57 24.51 -19.66
C PHE A 141 -8.09 24.11 -19.78
N GLU A 142 -7.25 24.97 -20.37
CA GLU A 142 -5.84 24.64 -20.62
C GLU A 142 -5.04 24.45 -19.31
N ALA A 143 -5.33 25.25 -18.29
CA ALA A 143 -4.68 25.16 -16.99
C ALA A 143 -5.02 23.84 -16.28
N VAL A 144 -6.29 23.46 -16.28
CA VAL A 144 -6.77 22.18 -15.74
C VAL A 144 -6.13 21.01 -16.47
N LEU A 145 -6.16 21.00 -17.81
CA LEU A 145 -5.56 19.93 -18.62
C LEU A 145 -4.06 19.76 -18.32
N LYS A 146 -3.34 20.87 -18.14
CA LYS A 146 -1.92 20.85 -17.79
C LYS A 146 -1.69 20.25 -16.39
N ARG A 147 -2.51 20.59 -15.38
CA ARG A 147 -2.43 20.00 -14.03
C ARG A 147 -2.69 18.49 -14.06
N SER A 148 -3.77 18.06 -14.70
CA SER A 148 -4.14 16.65 -14.81
C SER A 148 -3.05 15.80 -15.46
N LYS A 149 -2.45 16.28 -16.56
CA LYS A 149 -1.33 15.57 -17.22
C LYS A 149 -0.13 15.41 -16.29
N ARG A 150 0.18 16.43 -15.51
CA ARG A 150 1.28 16.40 -14.55
C ARG A 150 1.04 15.35 -13.46
N GLN A 151 -0.13 15.36 -12.82
CA GLN A 151 -0.48 14.40 -11.77
C GLN A 151 -0.37 12.93 -12.24
N LEU A 152 -0.91 12.63 -13.44
CA LEU A 152 -0.81 11.28 -14.02
C LEU A 152 0.65 10.86 -14.32
N THR A 153 1.46 11.81 -14.78
CA THR A 153 2.88 11.56 -15.07
C THR A 153 3.66 11.29 -13.78
N GLU A 154 3.41 12.07 -12.73
CA GLU A 154 4.04 11.90 -11.41
C GLU A 154 3.71 10.53 -10.80
N LEU A 155 2.44 10.11 -10.85
CA LEU A 155 2.05 8.76 -10.42
C LEU A 155 2.72 7.66 -11.25
N GLY A 156 2.82 7.86 -12.57
CA GLY A 156 3.53 6.94 -13.48
C GLY A 156 5.01 6.76 -13.09
N HIS A 157 5.69 7.85 -12.73
CA HIS A 157 7.06 7.79 -12.24
C HIS A 157 7.18 7.10 -10.88
N ALA A 158 6.32 7.45 -9.91
CA ALA A 158 6.33 6.87 -8.57
C ALA A 158 6.04 5.36 -8.56
N SER A 159 5.18 4.89 -9.47
CA SER A 159 4.81 3.48 -9.59
C SER A 159 5.88 2.60 -10.26
N GLY A 160 6.82 3.20 -10.99
CA GLY A 160 7.82 2.48 -11.79
C GLY A 160 7.28 1.89 -13.10
N VAL A 161 6.04 2.26 -13.50
CA VAL A 161 5.39 1.79 -14.74
C VAL A 161 6.04 2.39 -16.00
N THR A 162 6.87 3.42 -15.87
CA THR A 162 7.38 4.23 -16.99
C THR A 162 8.65 3.72 -17.67
N LYS A 163 9.14 2.50 -17.44
CA LYS A 163 10.22 1.97 -18.30
C LYS A 163 9.64 1.42 -19.60
N PRO A 164 9.94 2.01 -20.78
CA PRO A 164 9.58 1.39 -22.05
C PRO A 164 10.29 0.04 -22.12
N ARG A 165 9.54 -1.04 -22.36
CA ARG A 165 10.13 -2.31 -22.81
C ARG A 165 10.82 -2.02 -24.14
N ALA A 166 12.14 -1.82 -24.10
CA ALA A 166 12.96 -1.80 -25.30
C ALA A 166 12.64 -3.07 -26.09
N SER A 167 12.10 -2.88 -27.30
CA SER A 167 11.83 -3.96 -28.23
C SER A 167 13.13 -4.71 -28.48
N ARG A 168 13.15 -6.00 -28.13
CA ARG A 168 14.17 -6.91 -28.64
C ARG A 168 14.00 -6.98 -30.16
N SER A 169 14.76 -6.17 -30.88
CA SER A 169 14.95 -6.36 -32.31
C SER A 169 15.75 -7.65 -32.48
N LYS A 170 15.11 -8.64 -33.11
CA LYS A 170 15.78 -9.82 -33.66
C LYS A 170 16.92 -9.36 -34.59
N LYS A 171 18.10 -9.92 -34.40
CA LYS A 171 19.06 -10.24 -35.46
C LYS A 171 19.53 -11.65 -35.22
#